data_AF-A0AAE0NAF0-F1
#
_entry.id   AF-A0AAE0NAF0-F1
#
_cell.length_a   1.000
_cell.length_b   1.000
_cell.length_c   1.000
_cell.angle_alpha   90.00
_cell.angle_beta   90.00
_cell.angle_gamma   90.00
#
_symmetry.space_group_name_H-M   'P 1'
#
loop_
_entity.id
_entity.type
_entity.pdbx_description
1 polymer ?
#
loop_
_entity_poly.entity_id
_entity_poly.type
_entity_poly.pdbx_seq_one_letter_code
_entity_poly.pdbx_strand_id
1 'polypeptide(L)'
;MGFLSKRTKTKTRRYLRDMDQIQADLKSPRHLAQHKESKPAEDLPGLGRYYCVQCAKWFETDISLLTHRKGKPHKRNLKALREGPFTHEEAAVGLRTDNGPVRMSEKSQEIEMET
;
A
#
# COMPACT_ATOMS: atom_id res chain seq x y z
N MET A 1 14.54 -29.43 3.65
CA MET A 1 13.58 -28.67 2.81
C MET A 1 12.31 -29.49 2.68
N GLY A 2 11.34 -29.27 3.57
CA GLY A 2 10.17 -30.15 3.74
C GLY A 2 8.94 -29.72 2.95
N PHE A 3 8.19 -30.72 2.51
CA PHE A 3 7.01 -30.72 1.65
C PHE A 3 5.71 -30.18 2.30
N LEU A 4 5.80 -29.58 3.49
CA LEU A 4 4.73 -28.73 4.04
C LEU A 4 4.78 -27.38 3.33
N SER A 5 4.37 -27.43 2.06
CA SER A 5 4.17 -26.34 1.11
C SER A 5 4.18 -24.97 1.78
N LYS A 6 5.27 -24.23 1.54
CA LYS A 6 5.29 -22.76 1.56
C LYS A 6 3.90 -22.25 1.19
N ARG A 7 3.23 -21.67 2.18
CA ARG A 7 1.79 -21.37 2.17
C ARG A 7 1.48 -20.62 0.87
N THR A 8 0.40 -21.00 0.19
CA THR A 8 0.00 -20.54 -1.16
C THR A 8 -0.01 -19.02 -1.40
N LYS A 9 0.11 -18.21 -0.35
CA LYS A 9 0.12 -16.73 -0.34
C LYS A 9 1.42 -16.10 -0.84
N THR A 10 2.54 -16.81 -0.81
CA THR A 10 3.83 -16.30 -1.31
C THR A 10 3.97 -16.49 -2.84
N LYS A 11 2.99 -17.10 -3.50
CA LYS A 11 3.01 -17.32 -4.95
C LYS A 11 2.61 -16.02 -5.67
N THR A 12 3.33 -15.67 -6.73
CA THR A 12 3.11 -14.46 -7.55
C THR A 12 1.65 -14.31 -8.01
N ARG A 13 1.01 -15.39 -8.46
CA ARG A 13 -0.40 -15.36 -8.92
C ARG A 13 -1.43 -14.95 -7.85
N ARG A 14 -1.08 -15.00 -6.56
CA ARG A 14 -1.98 -14.66 -5.43
C ARG A 14 -1.37 -13.56 -4.55
N TYR A 15 -0.40 -12.84 -5.09
CA TYR A 15 0.32 -11.83 -4.36
C TYR A 15 -0.60 -10.65 -4.02
N LEU A 16 -0.46 -10.15 -2.80
CA LEU A 16 -1.17 -8.97 -2.32
C LEU A 16 -0.24 -7.77 -2.40
N ARG A 17 -0.78 -6.57 -2.23
CA ARG A 17 0.08 -5.38 -2.18
C ARG A 17 0.97 -5.37 -0.96
N ASP A 18 2.16 -4.85 -1.19
CA ASP A 18 3.20 -4.75 -0.18
C ASP A 18 2.99 -3.57 0.76
N MET A 19 3.66 -3.65 1.91
CA MET A 19 3.51 -2.67 2.98
C MET A 19 4.04 -1.29 2.60
N ASP A 20 5.12 -1.24 1.82
CA ASP A 20 5.70 -0.02 1.25
C ASP A 20 4.75 0.63 0.23
N GLN A 21 4.11 -0.14 -0.64
CA GLN A 21 3.10 0.34 -1.59
C GLN A 21 1.87 0.90 -0.87
N ILE A 22 1.39 0.20 0.17
CA ILE A 22 0.27 0.68 1.00
C ILE A 22 0.66 1.98 1.70
N GLN A 23 1.91 2.13 2.12
CA GLN A 23 2.37 3.37 2.74
C GLN A 23 2.48 4.52 1.73
N ALA A 24 2.86 4.25 0.48
CA ALA A 24 2.81 5.23 -0.61
C ALA A 24 1.37 5.67 -0.93
N ASP A 25 0.40 4.73 -0.91
CA ASP A 25 -1.02 5.04 -1.05
C ASP A 25 -1.53 5.97 0.06
N LEU A 26 -1.07 5.77 1.30
CA LEU A 26 -1.46 6.61 2.44
C LEU A 26 -0.83 8.00 2.39
N LYS A 27 0.39 8.12 1.85
CA LYS A 27 1.09 9.41 1.70
C LYS A 27 0.52 10.25 0.55
N SER A 28 0.13 9.61 -0.55
CA SER A 28 -0.27 10.32 -1.77
C SER A 28 -1.65 9.86 -2.28
N PRO A 29 -2.63 10.77 -2.38
CA PRO A 29 -3.96 10.42 -2.87
C PRO A 29 -3.95 10.02 -4.36
N ARG A 30 -2.98 10.52 -5.12
CA ARG A 30 -2.77 10.16 -6.53
C ARG A 30 -2.47 8.67 -6.71
N HIS A 31 -1.57 8.11 -5.90
CA HIS A 31 -1.19 6.70 -6.00
C HIS A 31 -2.36 5.78 -5.64
N LEU A 32 -3.14 6.17 -4.62
CA LEU A 32 -4.37 5.47 -4.26
C LEU A 32 -5.39 5.49 -5.41
N ALA A 33 -5.60 6.64 -6.06
CA ALA A 33 -6.52 6.77 -7.19
C ALA A 33 -6.10 5.87 -8.35
N GLN A 34 -4.83 5.91 -8.75
CA GLN A 34 -4.27 5.07 -9.82
C GLN A 34 -4.49 3.57 -9.55
N HIS A 35 -4.31 3.12 -8.31
CA HIS A 35 -4.60 1.72 -7.98
C HIS A 35 -6.09 1.37 -8.02
N LYS A 36 -6.96 2.28 -7.60
CA LYS A 36 -8.41 2.02 -7.69
C LYS A 36 -8.86 1.95 -9.14
N GLU A 37 -8.29 2.79 -10.00
CA GLU A 37 -8.59 2.84 -11.43
C GLU A 37 -8.03 1.65 -12.21
N SER A 38 -6.91 1.06 -11.77
CA SER A 38 -6.32 -0.11 -12.44
C SER A 38 -7.20 -1.37 -12.40
N LYS A 39 -8.28 -1.36 -11.60
CA LYS A 39 -9.23 -2.46 -11.48
C LYS A 39 -10.62 -1.98 -11.91
N PRO A 40 -11.26 -2.65 -12.89
CA PRO A 40 -12.62 -2.29 -13.27
C PRO A 40 -13.58 -2.56 -12.10
N ALA A 41 -14.55 -1.66 -11.91
CA ALA A 41 -15.48 -1.75 -10.79
C ALA A 41 -16.35 -3.02 -10.82
N GLU A 42 -16.63 -3.55 -12.02
CA GLU A 42 -17.48 -4.71 -12.25
C GLU A 42 -16.89 -6.01 -11.70
N ASP A 43 -15.56 -6.14 -11.75
CA ASP A 43 -14.84 -7.33 -11.25
C ASP A 43 -14.62 -7.31 -9.73
N LEU A 44 -14.88 -6.17 -9.09
CA LEU A 44 -14.61 -5.96 -7.68
C LEU A 44 -15.84 -6.28 -6.82
N PRO A 45 -15.65 -6.88 -5.62
CA PRO A 45 -16.76 -7.10 -4.70
C PRO A 45 -17.34 -5.74 -4.27
N GLY A 46 -18.68 -5.67 -4.19
CA GLY A 46 -19.39 -4.45 -3.83
C GLY A 46 -19.19 -3.29 -4.82
N LEU A 47 -18.91 -3.58 -6.10
CA LEU A 47 -18.63 -2.59 -7.15
C LEU A 47 -17.47 -1.65 -6.79
N GLY A 48 -16.50 -2.13 -6.01
CA GLY A 48 -15.37 -1.32 -5.56
C GLY A 48 -15.76 -0.18 -4.60
N ARG A 49 -16.93 -0.21 -3.97
CA ARG A 49 -17.34 0.85 -3.03
C ARG A 49 -16.64 0.72 -1.68
N TYR A 50 -16.54 -0.50 -1.17
CA TYR A 50 -16.07 -0.76 0.20
C TYR A 50 -14.61 -1.22 0.19
N TYR A 51 -13.69 -0.28 0.39
CA TYR A 51 -12.25 -0.55 0.36
C TYR A 51 -11.54 -0.23 1.68
N CYS A 52 -10.72 -1.16 2.16
CA CYS A 52 -9.76 -0.89 3.22
C CYS A 52 -8.37 -0.66 2.63
N VAL A 53 -7.90 0.60 2.72
CA VAL A 53 -6.58 1.00 2.22
C VAL A 53 -5.48 0.26 2.97
N GLN A 54 -5.55 0.19 4.30
CA GLN A 54 -4.47 -0.38 5.10
C GLN A 54 -4.25 -1.87 4.84
N CYS A 55 -5.29 -2.62 4.47
CA CYS A 55 -5.18 -4.07 4.20
C CYS A 55 -5.24 -4.39 2.70
N ALA A 56 -5.29 -3.37 1.84
CA ALA A 56 -5.47 -3.50 0.39
C ALA A 56 -6.57 -4.49 -0.02
N LYS A 57 -7.72 -4.47 0.67
CA LYS A 57 -8.80 -5.44 0.49
C LYS A 57 -10.14 -4.78 0.21
N TRP A 58 -10.86 -5.34 -0.75
CA TRP A 58 -12.22 -4.97 -1.12
C TRP A 58 -13.25 -5.83 -0.39
N PHE A 59 -14.42 -5.26 -0.15
CA PHE A 59 -15.51 -5.83 0.62
C PHE A 59 -16.84 -5.66 -0.12
N GLU A 60 -17.81 -6.52 0.19
CA GLU A 60 -19.11 -6.53 -0.48
C GLU A 60 -20.09 -5.52 0.14
N THR A 61 -20.00 -5.28 1.46
CA THR A 61 -20.92 -4.43 2.23
C THR A 61 -20.19 -3.54 3.24
N ASP A 62 -20.82 -2.44 3.66
CA ASP A 62 -20.30 -1.57 4.72
C ASP A 62 -20.07 -2.31 6.04
N ILE A 63 -21.01 -3.18 6.43
CA ILE A 63 -20.94 -3.94 7.69
C ILE A 63 -19.70 -4.84 7.70
N SER A 64 -19.38 -5.47 6.57
CA SER A 64 -18.19 -6.32 6.45
C SER A 64 -16.88 -5.50 6.57
N LEU A 65 -16.86 -4.27 6.08
CA LEU A 65 -15.73 -3.36 6.24
C LEU A 65 -15.58 -2.88 7.69
N LEU A 66 -16.69 -2.56 8.37
CA LEU A 66 -16.67 -2.14 9.77
C LEU A 66 -16.22 -3.26 10.71
N THR A 67 -16.71 -4.49 10.49
CA THR A 67 -16.29 -5.67 11.27
C THR A 67 -14.81 -5.99 11.01
N HIS A 68 -14.34 -5.88 9.76
CA HIS A 68 -12.93 -6.03 9.41
C HIS A 68 -12.04 -5.04 10.19
N ARG A 69 -12.39 -3.75 10.22
CA ARG A 69 -11.63 -2.70 10.93
C ARG A 69 -11.48 -3.00 12.43
N LYS A 70 -12.49 -3.58 13.06
CA LYS A 70 -12.46 -3.97 14.49
C LYS A 70 -11.59 -5.22 14.74
N GLY A 71 -11.36 -6.03 13.72
CA GLY A 71 -10.68 -7.32 13.79
C GLY A 71 -9.17 -7.22 14.10
N LYS A 72 -8.63 -8.32 14.67
CA LYS A 72 -7.20 -8.50 14.92
C LYS A 72 -6.29 -8.36 13.69
N PRO A 73 -6.63 -8.88 12.48
CA PRO A 73 -5.70 -8.78 11.34
C PRO A 73 -5.49 -7.33 10.91
N HIS A 74 -6.54 -6.52 10.91
CA HIS A 74 -6.46 -5.10 10.60
C HIS A 74 -5.57 -4.36 11.61
N LYS A 75 -5.80 -4.60 12.91
CA LYS A 75 -4.97 -4.01 13.98
C LYS A 75 -3.49 -4.41 13.89
N ARG A 76 -3.19 -5.64 13.45
CA ARG A 76 -1.80 -6.07 13.20
C ARG A 76 -1.18 -5.29 12.05
N ASN A 77 -1.92 -5.08 10.95
CA ASN A 77 -1.40 -4.30 9.83
C ASN A 77 -1.17 -2.84 10.17
N LEU A 78 -2.06 -2.25 10.98
CA LEU A 78 -1.88 -0.90 11.49
C LEU A 78 -0.62 -0.75 12.34
N LYS A 79 -0.24 -1.78 13.11
CA LYS A 79 1.02 -1.77 13.87
C LYS A 79 2.22 -1.83 12.93
N ALA A 80 2.21 -2.73 11.95
CA ALA A 80 3.27 -2.82 10.95
C ALA A 80 3.44 -1.52 10.15
N LEU A 81 2.34 -0.86 9.75
CA LEU A 81 2.41 0.44 9.07
C LEU A 81 2.97 1.58 9.94
N ARG A 82 2.87 1.47 11.28
CA ARG A 82 3.45 2.44 12.21
C ARG A 82 4.96 2.27 12.38
N GLU A 83 5.44 1.04 12.29
CA GLU A 83 6.88 0.72 12.38
C GLU A 83 7.65 1.24 11.14
N GLY A 84 6.95 1.53 10.05
CA GLY A 84 7.54 2.03 8.80
C GLY A 84 7.92 0.89 7.85
N PRO A 85 8.04 1.16 6.55
CA PRO A 85 8.35 0.13 5.57
C PRO A 85 9.86 -0.07 5.53
N PHE A 86 10.31 -1.32 5.62
CA PHE A 86 11.70 -1.67 5.35
C PHE A 86 12.01 -1.36 3.88
N THR A 87 13.02 -0.52 3.64
CA THR A 87 13.39 -0.14 2.27
C THR A 87 14.62 -0.91 1.79
N HIS A 88 14.78 -1.02 0.47
CA HIS A 88 15.95 -1.70 -0.09
C HIS A 88 17.28 -1.03 0.31
N GLU A 89 17.27 0.28 0.52
CA GLU A 89 18.43 1.07 0.96
C GLU A 89 18.94 0.61 2.34
N GLU A 90 18.03 0.24 3.25
CA GLU A 90 18.37 -0.29 4.56
C GLU A 90 18.94 -1.72 4.49
N ALA A 91 18.58 -2.48 3.46
CA ALA A 91 19.14 -3.81 3.21
C ALA A 91 20.57 -3.76 2.68
N ALA A 92 20.93 -2.69 1.97
CA ALA A 92 22.22 -2.49 1.31
C ALA A 92 23.29 -1.94 2.29
N VAL A 93 23.43 -2.54 3.46
CA VAL A 93 24.43 -2.14 4.46
C VAL A 93 25.83 -2.21 3.83
N GLY A 94 26.43 -1.03 3.56
CA GLY A 94 27.77 -0.89 3.00
C GLY A 94 27.86 -0.77 1.47
N LEU A 95 26.76 -0.88 0.73
CA LEU A 95 26.71 -0.54 -0.70
C LEU A 95 25.86 0.71 -0.91
N ARG A 96 26.52 1.86 -1.11
CA ARG A 96 25.83 3.10 -1.49
C ARG A 96 25.50 3.03 -2.98
N THR A 97 24.25 3.24 -3.36
CA THR A 97 23.91 3.63 -4.72
C THR A 97 24.42 5.06 -4.94
N ASP A 98 25.28 5.26 -5.93
CA ASP A 98 25.83 6.56 -6.31
C ASP A 98 24.76 7.37 -7.07
N ASN A 99 23.62 7.57 -6.41
CA ASN A 99 22.63 8.55 -6.82
C ASN A 99 23.30 9.90 -6.57
N GLY A 100 23.74 10.56 -7.64
CA GLY A 100 24.42 11.85 -7.61
C GLY A 100 23.69 12.92 -6.78
N PRO A 101 24.24 14.13 -6.66
CA PRO A 101 23.75 15.13 -5.71
C PRO A 101 22.23 15.33 -5.81
N VAL A 102 21.55 15.22 -4.67
CA VAL A 102 20.09 15.33 -4.56
C VAL A 102 19.67 16.68 -5.12
N ARG A 103 18.96 16.68 -6.25
CA ARG A 103 18.34 17.89 -6.79
C ARG A 103 17.15 18.25 -5.91
N MET A 104 17.30 19.27 -5.08
CA MET A 104 16.18 19.87 -4.35
C MET A 104 15.15 20.37 -5.37
N SER A 105 13.99 19.73 -5.43
CA SER A 105 12.91 20.19 -6.30
C SER A 105 12.22 21.40 -5.64
N GLU A 106 12.58 22.59 -6.11
CA GLU A 106 11.86 23.84 -5.89
C GLU A 106 10.47 23.75 -6.52
N LYS A 107 9.42 23.40 -5.77
CA LYS A 107 8.03 23.63 -6.21
C LYS A 107 7.07 23.74 -5.04
N SER A 108 7.36 24.68 -4.14
CA SER A 108 6.44 25.14 -3.09
C SER A 108 5.98 26.59 -3.29
N GLN A 109 6.35 27.25 -4.41
CA GLN A 109 6.14 28.70 -4.60
C GLN A 109 5.06 29.08 -5.63
N GLU A 110 4.36 28.13 -6.26
CA GLU A 110 3.38 28.45 -7.33
C GLU A 110 1.91 28.51 -6.85
N ILE A 111 1.59 28.21 -5.58
CA ILE A 111 0.19 28.15 -5.10
C ILE A 111 -0.31 29.49 -4.48
N GLU A 112 0.57 30.48 -4.23
CA GLU A 112 0.17 31.74 -3.56
C GLU A 112 -0.03 32.95 -4.50
N MET A 113 0.06 32.78 -5.83
CA MET A 113 -0.15 33.89 -6.78
C MET A 113 -1.06 33.51 -7.95
N GLU A 114 -2.15 32.79 -7.70
CA GLU A 114 -3.32 32.85 -8.57
C GLU A 114 -4.54 33.01 -7.69
N THR A 115 -5.04 34.25 -7.71
CA THR A 115 -6.33 34.75 -7.23
C THR A 115 -7.51 33.85 -7.53
#